data_AF-A0A357AIW3-F1
#
_entry.id   AF-A0A357AIW3-F1
#
_cell.length_a   1.000
_cell.length_b   1.000
_cell.length_c   1.000
_cell.angle_alpha   90.00
_cell.angle_beta   90.00
_cell.angle_gamma   90.00
#
_symmetry.space_group_name_H-M   'P 1'
#
loop_
_entity.id
_entity.type
_entity.pdbx_description
1 polymer ?
#
loop_
_entity_poly.entity_id
_entity_poly.type
_entity_poly.pdbx_seq_one_letter_code
_entity_poly.pdbx_strand_id
1 'polypeptide(L)' 'MRKNLITLRNQKGYTQQEVAVHIGISRRMYGSIETGYRNPSWKVQKRLEQFFGIPAGELLAETEK' A
#
# COMPACT_ATOMS: atom_id res chain seq x y z
N MET A 1 11.67 -0.46 1.56
CA MET A 1 10.48 -1.30 1.88
C MET A 1 9.53 -0.45 2.70
N ARG A 2 8.23 -0.45 2.37
CA ARG A 2 7.22 0.40 3.02
C ARG A 2 6.68 -0.29 4.27
N LYS A 3 7.43 -0.19 5.37
CA LYS A 3 7.10 -0.86 6.65
C LYS A 3 5.69 -0.49 7.13
N ASN A 4 5.31 0.78 7.05
CA ASN A 4 3.98 1.26 7.50
C ASN A 4 2.83 0.58 6.76
N LEU A 5 2.87 0.56 5.42
CA LEU A 5 1.86 -0.08 4.59
C LEU A 5 1.73 -1.59 4.90
N ILE A 6 2.86 -2.28 5.05
CA ILE A 6 2.89 -3.72 5.36
C ILE A 6 2.32 -3.98 6.76
N THR A 7 2.73 -3.21 7.76
CA THR A 7 2.27 -3.35 9.14
C THR A 7 0.78 -3.11 9.25
N LEU A 8 0.26 -2.02 8.65
CA LEU A 8 -1.18 -1.72 8.65
C LEU A 8 -1.99 -2.80 7.96
N ARG A 9 -1.52 -3.30 6.82
CA ARG A 9 -2.17 -4.42 6.14
C ARG A 9 -2.26 -5.65 7.04
N ASN A 10 -1.15 -6.03 7.68
CA ASN A 10 -1.11 -7.18 8.58
C ASN A 10 -1.96 -6.98 9.84
N GLN A 11 -1.95 -5.79 10.44
CA GLN A 11 -2.78 -5.44 11.61
C GLN A 11 -4.28 -5.55 11.30
N LYS A 12 -4.68 -5.17 10.08
CA LYS A 12 -6.06 -5.33 9.62
C LYS A 12 -6.39 -6.75 9.12
N GLY A 13 -5.44 -7.68 9.16
CA GLY A 13 -5.64 -9.08 8.75
C GLY A 13 -5.76 -9.30 7.24
N TYR A 14 -5.42 -8.30 6.41
CA TYR A 14 -5.55 -8.42 4.95
C TYR A 14 -4.32 -9.05 4.30
N THR A 15 -4.56 -9.83 3.25
CA THR A 15 -3.53 -10.27 2.31
C THR A 15 -3.26 -9.19 1.26
N GLN A 16 -2.11 -9.28 0.58
CA GLN A 16 -1.80 -8.40 -0.55
C GLN A 16 -2.84 -8.49 -1.68
N GLN A 17 -3.42 -9.67 -1.88
CA GLN A 17 -4.45 -9.89 -2.90
C GLN A 17 -5.74 -9.16 -2.54
N GLU A 18 -6.19 -9.24 -1.29
CA GLU A 18 -7.43 -8.58 -0.84
C GLU A 18 -7.33 -7.07 -0.95
N VAL A 19 -6.22 -6.46 -0.50
CA VAL A 19 -6.05 -5.01 -0.63
C VAL A 19 -5.99 -4.61 -2.10
N ALA A 20 -5.27 -5.36 -2.94
CA ALA A 20 -5.18 -5.09 -4.37
C ALA A 20 -6.56 -5.12 -5.05
N VAL A 21 -7.41 -6.10 -4.71
CA VAL A 21 -8.79 -6.18 -5.20
C VAL A 21 -9.61 -4.97 -4.75
N HIS A 22 -9.55 -4.60 -3.46
CA HIS A 22 -10.31 -3.46 -2.93
C HIS A 22 -9.93 -2.12 -3.61
N ILE A 23 -8.63 -1.89 -3.85
CA ILE A 23 -8.16 -0.66 -4.49
C ILE A 23 -8.11 -0.76 -6.03
N GLY A 24 -8.55 -1.88 -6.61
CA GLY A 24 -8.66 -2.09 -8.05
C GLY A 24 -7.32 -2.08 -8.79
N ILE A 25 -6.30 -2.77 -8.27
CA ILE A 25 -5.01 -3.01 -8.93
C ILE A 25 -4.64 -4.49 -8.91
N SER A 26 -3.59 -4.88 -9.63
CA SER A 26 -3.07 -6.24 -9.54
C SER A 26 -2.29 -6.48 -8.24
N ARG A 27 -2.35 -7.70 -7.70
CA ARG A 27 -1.54 -8.09 -6.53
C ARG A 27 -0.05 -7.89 -6.75
N ARG A 28 0.45 -8.11 -7.97
CA ARG A 28 1.85 -7.83 -8.34
C ARG A 28 2.19 -6.35 -8.17
N MET A 29 1.32 -5.46 -8.65
CA MET A 29 1.51 -4.01 -8.49
C MET A 29 1.50 -3.63 -7.00
N TYR A 30 0.57 -4.17 -6.22
CA TYR A 30 0.53 -3.93 -4.78
C TYR A 30 1.81 -4.39 -4.07
N GLY A 31 2.31 -5.58 -4.39
CA GLY A 31 3.59 -6.07 -3.86
C GLY A 31 4.78 -5.18 -4.25
N SER A 32 4.84 -4.67 -5.49
CA SER A 32 5.87 -3.70 -5.90
C SER A 32 5.78 -2.36 -5.15
N ILE A 33 4.57 -1.97 -4.74
CA ILE A 33 4.38 -0.80 -3.87
C ILE A 33 4.95 -1.13 -2.49
N GLU A 34 4.56 -2.23 -1.85
CA GLU A 34 5.06 -2.60 -0.52
C GLU A 34 6.60 -2.72 -0.45
N THR A 35 7.23 -3.26 -1.49
CA THR A 35 8.69 -3.37 -1.51
C THR A 35 9.40 -2.03 -1.73
N GLY A 36 8.71 -1.02 -2.26
CA GLY A 36 9.31 0.23 -2.71
C GLY A 36 9.84 0.17 -4.14
N TYR A 37 9.73 -0.97 -4.83
CA TYR A 37 10.19 -1.12 -6.22
C TYR A 37 9.48 -0.17 -7.19
N ARG A 38 8.20 0.17 -6.91
CA ARG A 38 7.42 1.10 -7.72
C ARG A 38 6.67 2.10 -6.87
N ASN A 39 6.58 3.33 -7.36
CA ASN A 39 5.71 4.35 -6.80
C ASN A 39 4.31 4.26 -7.44
N PRO A 40 3.22 4.21 -6.64
CA PRO A 40 1.87 4.21 -7.16
C PRO A 40 1.52 5.56 -7.79
N SER A 41 0.62 5.56 -8.78
CA SER A 41 0.07 6.81 -9.33
C SER A 41 -0.79 7.54 -8.31
N TRP A 42 -1.01 8.83 -8.50
CA TRP A 42 -1.88 9.64 -7.64
C TRP A 42 -3.27 9.01 -7.41
N LYS A 43 -3.87 8.40 -8.45
CA LYS A 43 -5.15 7.69 -8.32
C LYS A 43 -5.07 6.51 -7.36
N VAL A 44 -3.98 5.73 -7.41
CA VAL A 44 -3.78 4.58 -6.52
C VAL A 44 -3.46 5.05 -5.10
N GLN A 45 -2.69 6.14 -4.95
CA GLN A 45 -2.44 6.78 -3.66
C GLN A 45 -3.75 7.19 -3.00
N LYS A 46 -4.65 7.88 -3.72
CA LYS A 46 -5.99 8.24 -3.22
C LYS A 46 -6.82 7.05 -2.76
N ARG A 47 -6.77 5.93 -3.49
CA ARG A 47 -7.49 4.70 -3.10
C ARG A 47 -6.90 4.05 -1.86
N LEU A 48 -5.57 4.06 -1.72
CA LEU A 48 -4.89 3.61 -0.51
C LEU A 48 -5.27 4.48 0.70
N GLU A 49 -5.31 5.80 0.51
CA GLU A 49 -5.77 6.75 1.54
C GLU A 49 -7.19 6.44 2.00
N GLN A 50 -8.11 6.21 1.07
CA GLN A 50 -9.49 5.87 1.37
C GLN A 50 -9.64 4.52 2.07
N PHE A 51 -8.84 3.53 1.67
CA PHE A 51 -8.90 2.18 2.24
C PHE A 51 -8.30 2.10 3.65
N PHE A 52 -7.16 2.75 3.88
CA PHE A 52 -6.47 2.71 5.17
C PHE A 52 -6.89 3.83 6.12
N GLY A 53 -7.45 4.93 5.60
CA GLY A 53 -7.81 6.12 6.37
C GLY A 53 -6.61 7.00 6.74
N ILE A 54 -5.46 6.80 6.09
CA ILE A 54 -4.18 7.44 6.42
C ILE A 54 -3.62 8.10 5.16
N PRO A 55 -3.02 9.30 5.24
CA PRO A 55 -2.42 9.97 4.09
C PRO A 55 -1.37 9.12 3.36
N ALA A 56 -1.31 9.21 2.03
CA ALA A 56 -0.38 8.41 1.23
C ALA A 56 1.09 8.70 1.59
N GLY A 57 1.41 9.92 2.01
CA GLY A 57 2.76 10.28 2.47
C GLY A 57 3.23 9.44 3.65
N GLU A 58 2.34 9.14 4.60
CA GLU A 58 2.66 8.32 5.77
C GLU A 58 2.65 6.81 5.45
N LEU A 59 1.69 6.37 4.64
CA LEU A 59 1.62 4.98 4.17
C LEU A 59 2.84 4.59 3.32
N LEU A 60 3.28 5.51 2.46
CA LEU A 60 4.31 5.27 1.46
C LEU A 60 5.69 5.73 1.88
N ALA A 61 5.83 6.29 3.09
CA ALA A 61 7.08 6.72 3.67
C ALA A 61 8.13 5.61 3.54
N GLU A 62 9.27 5.96 2.94
CA GLU A 62 10.41 5.07 2.87
C GLU A 62 11.07 5.04 4.24
N THR A 63 10.97 3.92 4.93
CA THR A 63 11.87 3.67 6.06
C THR A 63 13.21 3.25 5.49
N GLU A 64 14.25 4.05 5.74
CA GLU A 64 15.64 3.67 5.49
C GLU A 64 15.96 2.34 6.18
N LYS A 65 16.92 1.61 5.59
CA LYS A 65 17.30 0.25 6.01
C LYS A 65 17.73 0.22 7.47
#